data_AF-A1UIU6-F1
#
_entry.id   AF-A1UIU6-F1
#
_cell.length_a   1.000
_cell.length_b   1.000
_cell.length_c   1.000
_cell.angle_alpha   90.00
_cell.angle_beta   90.00
_cell.angle_gamma   90.00
#
_symmetry.space_group_name_H-M   'P 1'
#
loop_
_entity.id
_entity.type
_entity.pdbx_description
1 polymer ?
#
loop_
_entity_poly.entity_id
_entity_poly.type
_entity_poly.pdbx_seq_one_letter_code
_entity_poly.pdbx_strand_id
1 'polypeptide(L)'
;MALMPALPHWYLAIIGSDPTVRGAGLGQALMRSRLDRCDAEYAPAYLESSNPDNIAYYERFGFEVTGELRVPDGGPSLWAMWRQPR
;
A
#
# COMPACT_ATOMS: atom_id res chain seq x y z
N MET A 1 17.71 2.29 -12.21
CA MET A 1 17.06 3.08 -11.15
C MET A 1 16.23 2.10 -10.34
N ALA A 2 16.64 1.75 -9.12
CA ALA A 2 15.94 0.74 -8.33
C ALA A 2 14.59 1.29 -7.89
N LEU A 3 13.50 0.70 -8.39
CA LEU A 3 12.12 1.12 -8.12
C LEU A 3 11.62 0.58 -6.76
N MET A 4 12.32 -0.40 -6.17
CA MET A 4 11.98 -0.99 -4.88
C MET A 4 12.98 -0.57 -3.77
N PRO A 5 12.49 -0.29 -2.55
CA PRO A 5 13.36 -0.01 -1.40
C PRO A 5 14.31 -1.18 -1.12
N ALA A 6 15.58 -0.89 -0.85
CA ALA A 6 16.60 -1.91 -0.55
C ALA A 6 16.48 -2.48 0.87
N LEU A 7 15.73 -1.82 1.76
CA LEU A 7 15.51 -2.26 3.13
C LEU A 7 14.54 -3.44 3.16
N PRO A 8 14.71 -4.45 4.02
CA PRO A 8 13.72 -5.52 4.19
C PRO A 8 12.34 -4.98 4.54
N HIS A 9 11.31 -5.41 3.81
CA HIS A 9 9.93 -4.97 4.01
C HIS A 9 8.93 -5.98 3.43
N TRP A 10 7.68 -5.89 3.89
CA TRP A 10 6.54 -6.53 3.24
C TRP A 10 6.08 -5.69 2.04
N TYR A 11 5.98 -6.31 0.87
CA TYR A 11 5.36 -5.69 -0.30
C TYR A 11 3.89 -6.10 -0.42
N LEU A 12 2.98 -5.14 -0.27
CA LEU A 12 1.55 -5.35 -0.42
C LEU A 12 1.12 -5.11 -1.87
N ALA A 13 1.35 -6.14 -2.70
CA ALA A 13 1.20 -6.02 -4.15
C ALA A 13 -0.25 -5.75 -4.62
N ILE A 14 -1.23 -6.44 -4.04
CA ILE A 14 -2.63 -6.37 -4.50
C ILE A 14 -3.58 -6.44 -3.32
N ILE A 15 -4.58 -5.54 -3.32
CA ILE A 15 -5.76 -5.62 -2.47
C ILE A 15 -7.01 -5.44 -3.31
N GLY A 16 -8.02 -6.25 -3.04
CA GLY A 16 -9.29 -6.22 -3.77
C GLY A 16 -10.40 -6.87 -2.96
N SER A 17 -11.63 -6.47 -3.28
CA SER A 17 -12.86 -7.13 -2.82
C SER A 17 -13.81 -7.23 -4.00
N ASP A 18 -14.70 -8.20 -3.97
CA ASP A 18 -15.73 -8.34 -5.00
C ASP A 18 -16.59 -7.05 -5.06
N PRO A 19 -16.88 -6.51 -6.27
CA PRO A 19 -17.66 -5.28 -6.41
C PRO A 19 -19.00 -5.31 -5.68
N THR A 20 -19.64 -6.47 -5.57
CA THR A 20 -20.95 -6.66 -4.93
C THR A 20 -20.93 -6.46 -3.42
N VAL A 21 -19.75 -6.49 -2.80
CA VAL A 21 -19.56 -6.34 -1.34
C VAL A 21 -18.72 -5.11 -0.98
N ARG A 22 -18.56 -4.17 -1.90
CA ARG A 22 -17.89 -2.89 -1.62
C ARG A 22 -18.64 -2.11 -0.56
N GLY A 23 -17.90 -1.31 0.22
CA GLY A 23 -18.47 -0.52 1.32
C GLY A 23 -18.78 -1.32 2.59
N ALA A 24 -18.64 -2.66 2.57
CA ALA A 24 -18.88 -3.51 3.75
C ALA A 24 -17.66 -3.61 4.70
N GLY A 25 -16.63 -2.77 4.53
CA GLY A 25 -15.45 -2.76 5.40
C GLY A 25 -14.42 -3.88 5.16
N LEU A 26 -14.61 -4.72 4.14
CA LEU A 26 -13.71 -5.85 3.84
C LEU A 26 -12.28 -5.42 3.52
N GLY A 27 -12.09 -4.34 2.74
CA GLY A 27 -10.76 -3.80 2.46
C GLY A 27 -10.02 -3.40 3.74
N GLN A 28 -10.74 -2.78 4.68
CA GLN A 28 -10.17 -2.41 5.98
C GLN A 28 -9.81 -3.64 6.81
N ALA A 29 -10.66 -4.67 6.82
CA ALA A 29 -10.38 -5.92 7.53
C ALA A 29 -9.14 -6.63 6.96
N LEU A 30 -9.02 -6.71 5.64
CA LEU A 30 -7.86 -7.29 4.95
C LEU A 30 -6.57 -6.51 5.24
N MET A 31 -6.64 -5.17 5.18
CA MET A 31 -5.48 -4.33 5.47
C MET A 31 -5.01 -4.50 6.91
N ARG A 32 -5.92 -4.45 7.90
CA ARG A 32 -5.58 -4.67 9.31
C ARG A 32 -4.93 -6.03 9.53
N SER A 33 -5.54 -7.10 9.00
CA SER A 33 -4.98 -8.45 9.13
C SER A 33 -3.54 -8.56 8.63
N ARG A 34 -3.18 -7.86 7.56
CA ARG A 34 -1.80 -7.86 7.04
C ARG A 34 -0.87 -6.98 7.85
N LEU A 35 -1.32 -5.80 8.26
CA LEU A 35 -0.52 -4.89 9.07
C LEU A 35 -0.25 -5.43 10.47
N ASP A 36 -1.20 -6.12 11.09
CA ASP A 36 -1.00 -6.79 12.38
C ASP A 36 0.17 -7.78 12.31
N ARG A 37 0.35 -8.44 11.16
CA ARG A 37 1.49 -9.33 10.93
C ARG A 37 2.79 -8.56 10.69
N CYS A 38 2.75 -7.47 9.92
CA CYS A 38 3.92 -6.61 9.71
C CYS A 38 4.44 -6.06 11.05
N ASP A 39 3.52 -5.63 11.90
CA ASP A 39 3.78 -5.09 13.24
C ASP A 39 4.39 -6.17 14.15
N ALA A 40 3.81 -7.38 14.18
CA ALA A 40 4.34 -8.50 14.96
C ALA A 40 5.76 -8.96 14.52
N GLU A 41 6.10 -8.76 13.25
CA GLU A 41 7.42 -9.08 12.69
C GLU A 41 8.40 -7.90 12.75
N TYR A 42 7.99 -6.75 13.28
CA TYR A 42 8.77 -5.49 13.28
C TYR A 42 9.25 -5.11 11.88
N ALA A 43 8.43 -5.41 10.86
CA ALA A 43 8.78 -5.23 9.47
C ALA A 43 7.97 -4.08 8.85
N PRO A 44 8.62 -3.14 8.15
CA PRO A 44 7.90 -2.12 7.38
C PRO A 44 7.03 -2.72 6.29
N ALA A 45 6.01 -1.96 5.88
CA ALA A 45 5.16 -2.29 4.74
C ALA A 45 5.30 -1.24 3.64
N TYR A 46 5.37 -1.71 2.40
CA TYR A 46 5.46 -0.90 1.19
C TYR A 46 4.34 -1.27 0.22
N LEU A 47 3.78 -0.27 -0.45
CA LEU A 47 2.84 -0.44 -1.56
C LEU A 47 3.02 0.66 -2.60
N GLU A 48 2.49 0.42 -3.79
CA GLU A 48 2.29 1.44 -4.81
C GLU A 48 0.80 1.59 -5.09
N SER A 49 0.28 2.81 -4.99
CA SER A 49 -1.07 3.10 -5.48
C SER A 49 -1.00 3.59 -6.92
N SER A 50 -1.83 3.07 -7.82
CA SER A 50 -1.98 3.60 -9.18
C SER A 50 -3.16 4.58 -9.32
N ASN A 51 -3.89 4.81 -8.23
CA ASN A 51 -5.00 5.75 -8.16
C ASN A 51 -4.76 6.73 -7.00
N PRO A 52 -4.65 8.05 -7.25
CA PRO A 52 -4.37 9.02 -6.21
C PRO A 52 -5.52 9.13 -5.19
N ASP A 53 -6.75 8.82 -5.59
CA ASP A 53 -7.93 8.84 -4.69
C ASP A 53 -7.81 7.80 -3.56
N ASN A 54 -6.99 6.76 -3.74
CA ASN A 54 -6.75 5.75 -2.71
C ASN A 54 -5.67 6.16 -1.70
N ILE A 55 -4.92 7.25 -1.91
CA ILE A 55 -3.83 7.68 -1.00
C ILE A 55 -4.40 7.91 0.40
N ALA A 56 -5.47 8.70 0.50
CA ALA A 56 -6.14 9.01 1.78
C ALA A 56 -6.71 7.77 2.48
N TYR A 57 -6.97 6.68 1.75
CA TYR A 57 -7.35 5.40 2.34
C TYR A 57 -6.13 4.74 3.02
N TYR A 58 -4.98 4.69 2.35
CA TYR A 58 -3.76 4.08 2.91
C TYR A 58 -3.15 4.91 4.05
N GLU A 59 -3.23 6.24 3.98
CA GLU A 59 -2.75 7.14 5.04
C GLU A 59 -3.43 6.86 6.39
N ARG A 60 -4.71 6.49 6.39
CA ARG A 60 -5.44 6.09 7.61
C ARG A 60 -4.85 4.88 8.32
N PHE A 61 -4.07 4.06 7.61
CA PHE A 61 -3.35 2.92 8.17
C PHE A 61 -1.91 3.25 8.60
N GLY A 62 -1.47 4.49 8.38
CA GLY A 62 -0.11 4.94 8.71
C GLY A 62 0.89 4.85 7.58
N PHE A 63 0.44 4.71 6.34
CA PHE A 63 1.31 4.86 5.19
C PHE A 63 1.56 6.34 4.89
N GLU A 64 2.77 6.65 4.44
CA GLU A 64 3.17 7.97 3.99
C GLU A 64 3.65 7.88 2.54
N VAL A 65 3.30 8.86 1.71
CA VAL A 65 3.84 8.93 0.34
C VAL A 65 5.33 9.25 0.40
N THR A 66 6.16 8.39 -0.20
CA THR A 66 7.62 8.55 -0.24
C THR A 66 8.13 8.88 -1.63
N GLY A 67 7.30 8.73 -2.67
CA GLY A 67 7.65 9.12 -4.02
C GLY A 67 6.54 8.89 -5.03
N GLU A 68 6.75 9.40 -6.24
CA GLU A 68 5.93 9.14 -7.41
C GLU A 68 6.81 8.46 -8.47
N LEU A 69 6.41 7.28 -8.92
CA LEU A 69 7.02 6.58 -10.05
C LEU A 69 6.16 6.81 -11.28
N ARG A 70 6.77 7.27 -12.37
CA ARG A 70 6.09 7.43 -13.65
C ARG A 70 6.30 6.19 -14.49
N VAL A 71 5.22 5.47 -14.78
CA VAL A 71 5.27 4.35 -15.71
C VAL A 71 5.51 4.91 -17.13
N PRO A 72 6.49 4.37 -17.88
CA PRO A 72 6.75 4.78 -19.26
C PRO A 72 5.53 4.62 -20.19
N ASP A 73 5.64 5.18 -21.40
CA ASP A 73 4.67 4.98 -22.49
C ASP A 73 3.22 5.36 -22.17
N GLY A 74 3.04 6.35 -21.29
CA GLY A 74 1.72 6.86 -20.91
C GLY A 74 1.00 6.03 -19.86
N GLY A 75 1.70 5.12 -19.17
CA GLY A 75 1.16 4.41 -18.02
C GLY A 75 0.83 5.36 -16.85
N PRO A 76 0.03 4.89 -15.87
CA PRO A 76 -0.38 5.71 -14.73
C PRO A 76 0.82 6.07 -13.85
N SER A 77 0.73 7.20 -13.13
CA SER A 77 1.62 7.43 -12.00
C SER A 77 1.35 6.40 -10.91
N LEU A 78 2.41 5.95 -10.27
CA LEU A 78 2.37 5.10 -9.08
C LEU A 78 2.88 5.92 -7.90
N TRP A 79 2.10 6.00 -6.83
CA TRP A 79 2.51 6.63 -5.58
C TRP A 79 3.11 5.55 -4.67
N ALA A 80 4.43 5.59 -4.51
CA ALA A 80 5.15 4.78 -3.54
C ALA A 80 4.74 5.22 -2.14
N MET A 81 4.31 4.28 -1.31
CA MET A 81 3.92 4.55 0.06
C MET A 81 4.59 3.59 1.03
N TRP A 82 5.06 4.13 2.15
CA TRP A 82 5.81 3.40 3.17
C TRP A 82 5.13 3.53 4.53
N ARG A 83 5.12 2.45 5.29
CA ARG A 83 4.65 2.42 6.68
C ARG A 83 5.67 1.73 7.57
N GLN A 84 6.06 2.38 8.65
CA GLN A 84 6.83 1.76 9.73
C GLN A 84 5.93 0.82 10.56
N PRO A 85 6.46 -0.31 11.09
CA PRO A 85 5.72 -1.14 12.01
C PRO A 85 5.38 -0.35 13.29
N ARG A 86 4.27 -0.70 13.93
CA ARG A 86 3.74 -0.04 15.14
C ARG A 86 3.76 -0.94 16.35
#